data_AF-A0A0Q7E1C7-F1
#
_entry.id   AF-A0A0Q7E1C7-F1
#
_cell.length_a   1.000
_cell.length_b   1.000
_cell.length_c   1.000
_cell.angle_alpha   90.00
_cell.angle_beta   90.00
_cell.angle_gamma   90.00
#
_symmetry.space_group_name_H-M   'P 1'
#
loop_
_entity.id
_entity.type
_entity.pdbx_description
1 polymer ?
#
loop_
_entity_poly.entity_id
_entity_poly.type
_entity_poly.pdbx_seq_one_letter_code
_entity_poly.pdbx_strand_id
1 'polypeptide(L)'
;MFVTSTLDRRAGPVKRRSGIRGVAAIAAPAAVAMTLAATTPPARAVDGCLVLLCLAAPNWRAMPQCVPPIKQLFRDLARGKSFPNCSMAGAGNRARHAWARAPSFCPPQYTLAFDTEGGVLHHCHYSGAISVSIDGVPFSQTWWSFGGDSVTEFSAAAKTQLGSWDTRFDDDYAKWQATQPPPSIDLF
;
A
#
# COMPACT_ATOMS: atom_id res chain seq x y z
N MET A 1 0.28 13.81 -56.23
CA MET A 1 0.74 12.77 -57.19
C MET A 1 1.67 11.83 -56.45
N PHE A 2 1.26 10.57 -56.33
CA PHE A 2 2.06 9.45 -55.85
C PHE A 2 3.10 9.09 -56.91
N VAL A 3 4.34 8.79 -56.50
CA VAL A 3 5.20 7.89 -57.29
C VAL A 3 5.99 6.98 -56.33
N THR A 4 5.92 5.70 -56.64
CA THR A 4 6.37 4.52 -55.89
C THR A 4 7.83 4.14 -56.16
N SER A 5 8.38 3.41 -55.19
CA SER A 5 9.51 2.45 -55.17
C SER A 5 10.15 1.98 -56.47
N THR A 6 11.48 1.72 -56.43
CA THR A 6 12.06 0.36 -56.60
C THR A 6 13.56 0.33 -56.20
N LEU A 7 13.93 -0.71 -55.45
CA LEU A 7 15.30 -1.19 -55.22
C LEU A 7 15.66 -2.19 -56.33
N ASP A 8 16.88 -2.11 -56.89
CA ASP A 8 17.43 -3.14 -57.76
C ASP A 8 18.79 -3.62 -57.23
N ARG A 9 18.89 -4.93 -56.99
CA ARG A 9 20.05 -5.67 -56.49
C ARG A 9 20.77 -6.31 -57.66
N ARG A 10 22.05 -5.98 -57.88
CA ARG A 10 22.92 -6.71 -58.80
C ARG A 10 23.64 -7.85 -58.09
N ALA A 11 23.40 -9.07 -58.58
CA ALA A 11 24.11 -10.30 -58.22
C ALA A 11 25.37 -10.48 -59.10
N GLY A 12 26.44 -11.00 -58.50
CA GLY A 12 27.64 -11.49 -59.20
C GLY A 12 27.80 -13.01 -59.05
N PRO A 13 28.54 -13.72 -59.94
CA PRO A 13 28.38 -15.17 -60.12
C PRO A 13 29.60 -16.05 -59.75
N VAL A 14 29.30 -17.35 -59.48
CA VAL A 14 30.01 -18.58 -59.97
C VAL A 14 31.38 -18.93 -59.29
N LYS A 15 31.82 -20.17 -58.95
CA LYS A 15 31.59 -21.56 -59.41
C LYS A 15 32.16 -22.64 -58.43
N ARG A 16 31.43 -23.78 -58.31
CA ARG A 16 31.82 -25.22 -58.26
C ARG A 16 33.00 -25.77 -57.41
N ARG A 17 32.78 -26.92 -56.75
CA ARG A 17 33.01 -28.34 -57.17
C ARG A 17 32.77 -29.26 -55.95
N SER A 18 31.92 -30.29 -56.07
CA SER A 18 32.29 -31.71 -56.27
C SER A 18 32.37 -32.52 -54.97
N GLY A 19 31.64 -33.64 -54.90
CA GLY A 19 31.95 -34.73 -53.95
C GLY A 19 30.73 -35.37 -53.31
N ILE A 20 30.18 -36.39 -53.98
CA ILE A 20 29.23 -37.36 -53.42
C ILE A 20 29.96 -38.25 -52.40
N ARG A 21 29.35 -38.48 -51.22
CA ARG A 21 29.48 -39.71 -50.41
C ARG A 21 28.40 -39.69 -49.33
N GLY A 22 27.36 -40.49 -49.49
CA GLY A 22 26.33 -40.69 -48.47
C GLY A 22 26.81 -41.65 -47.39
N VAL A 23 26.44 -41.42 -46.13
CA VAL A 23 26.26 -42.44 -45.09
C VAL A 23 25.29 -41.90 -44.02
N ALA A 24 24.26 -42.70 -43.72
CA ALA A 24 23.50 -42.88 -42.48
C ALA A 24 22.93 -41.68 -41.70
N ALA A 25 21.62 -41.82 -41.42
CA ALA A 25 20.83 -41.04 -40.50
C ALA A 25 21.36 -41.06 -39.06
N ILE A 26 21.33 -39.89 -38.40
CA ILE A 26 21.21 -39.78 -36.94
C ILE A 26 20.26 -38.60 -36.67
N ALA A 27 19.15 -38.90 -36.01
CA ALA A 27 18.13 -37.94 -35.60
C ALA A 27 18.72 -36.92 -34.60
N ALA A 28 18.57 -35.63 -34.89
CA ALA A 28 18.87 -34.54 -33.96
C ALA A 28 17.55 -34.00 -33.38
N PRO A 29 17.41 -33.88 -32.04
CA PRO A 29 16.19 -33.37 -31.44
C PRO A 29 16.09 -31.86 -31.68
N ALA A 30 14.92 -31.41 -32.08
CA ALA A 30 14.58 -30.00 -32.16
C ALA A 30 14.63 -29.39 -30.74
N ALA A 31 15.69 -28.62 -30.45
CA ALA A 31 15.76 -27.83 -29.24
C ALA A 31 14.76 -26.65 -29.37
N VAL A 32 13.56 -26.83 -28.83
CA VAL A 32 12.60 -25.74 -28.63
C VAL A 32 13.13 -24.86 -27.51
N ALA A 33 13.77 -23.74 -27.86
CA ALA A 33 14.12 -22.71 -26.91
C ALA A 33 12.83 -21.97 -26.47
N MET A 34 12.24 -22.38 -25.35
CA MET A 34 11.18 -21.62 -24.68
C MET A 34 11.80 -20.35 -24.06
N THR A 35 11.67 -19.23 -24.76
CA THR A 35 11.91 -17.90 -24.21
C THR A 35 10.79 -17.55 -23.23
N LEU A 36 10.98 -17.84 -21.94
CA LEU A 36 10.15 -17.28 -20.88
C LEU A 36 10.39 -15.76 -20.83
N ALA A 37 9.55 -15.00 -21.52
CA ALA A 37 9.43 -13.56 -21.30
C ALA A 37 8.79 -13.33 -19.94
N ALA A 38 9.60 -13.28 -18.88
CA ALA A 38 9.14 -12.85 -17.56
C ALA A 38 8.75 -11.38 -17.63
N THR A 39 7.47 -11.09 -17.84
CA THR A 39 6.92 -9.75 -17.68
C THR A 39 6.89 -9.43 -16.18
N THR A 40 7.99 -8.92 -15.64
CA THR A 40 7.98 -8.37 -14.28
C THR A 40 7.00 -7.20 -14.29
N PRO A 41 5.94 -7.22 -13.45
CA PRO A 41 5.05 -6.07 -13.34
C PRO A 41 5.89 -4.85 -12.95
N PRO A 42 5.60 -3.66 -13.49
CA PRO A 42 6.35 -2.45 -13.14
C PRO A 42 6.30 -2.26 -11.63
N ALA A 43 7.46 -2.03 -11.02
CA ALA A 43 7.56 -1.65 -9.63
C ALA A 43 6.95 -0.25 -9.45
N ARG A 44 5.64 -0.19 -9.17
CA ARG A 44 4.95 1.04 -8.84
C ARG A 44 5.33 1.40 -7.40
N ALA A 45 6.38 2.20 -7.25
CA ALA A 45 6.58 2.94 -6.01
C ALA A 45 5.33 3.79 -5.76
N VAL A 46 4.84 3.79 -4.53
CA VAL A 46 3.70 4.64 -4.18
C VAL A 46 4.15 6.09 -4.21
N ASP A 47 3.38 6.95 -4.88
CA ASP A 47 3.59 8.39 -4.81
C ASP A 47 3.29 8.86 -3.39
N GLY A 48 4.34 9.21 -2.64
CA GLY A 48 4.25 9.63 -1.25
C GLY A 48 3.44 10.92 -1.08
N CYS A 49 3.44 11.79 -2.07
CA CYS A 49 2.63 13.02 -2.02
C CYS A 49 1.15 12.71 -2.21
N LEU A 50 0.81 11.83 -3.15
CA LEU A 50 -0.57 11.37 -3.29
C LEU A 50 -1.05 10.65 -2.03
N VAL A 51 -0.22 9.79 -1.43
CA VAL A 51 -0.56 9.11 -0.16
C VAL A 51 -0.81 10.09 0.97
N LEU A 52 0.06 11.08 1.14
CA LEU A 52 -0.09 12.08 2.19
C LEU A 52 -1.41 12.85 2.03
N LEU A 53 -1.74 13.27 0.81
CA LEU A 53 -3.02 13.91 0.50
C LEU A 53 -4.21 12.98 0.76
N CYS A 54 -4.12 11.72 0.35
CA CYS A 54 -5.19 10.75 0.55
C CYS A 54 -5.42 10.39 2.02
N LEU A 55 -4.38 10.35 2.85
CA LEU A 55 -4.52 10.14 4.30
C LEU A 55 -5.10 11.36 5.02
N ALA A 56 -4.93 12.56 4.45
CA ALA A 56 -5.56 13.78 4.92
C ALA A 56 -7.02 13.95 4.41
N ALA A 57 -7.48 13.08 3.51
CA ALA A 57 -8.83 13.16 3.00
C ALA A 57 -9.86 12.73 4.07
N PRO A 58 -11.03 13.41 4.17
CA PRO A 58 -12.07 13.09 5.16
C PRO A 58 -12.57 11.65 5.07
N ASN A 59 -12.57 11.08 3.86
CA ASN A 59 -12.86 9.67 3.61
C ASN A 59 -12.11 9.20 2.37
N TRP A 60 -10.92 8.62 2.55
CA TRP A 60 -10.09 8.12 1.43
C TRP A 60 -10.77 6.98 0.67
N ARG A 61 -11.67 6.23 1.30
CA ARG A 61 -12.40 5.11 0.66
C ARG A 61 -13.48 5.59 -0.30
N ALA A 62 -14.09 6.74 0.00
CA ALA A 62 -15.05 7.39 -0.88
C ALA A 62 -14.40 8.08 -2.10
N MET A 63 -13.06 8.12 -2.15
CA MET A 63 -12.29 8.78 -3.21
C MET A 63 -11.58 7.73 -4.10
N PRO A 64 -12.07 7.46 -5.32
CA PRO A 64 -11.54 6.40 -6.18
C PRO A 64 -10.02 6.51 -6.46
N GLN A 65 -9.49 7.73 -6.57
CA GLN A 65 -8.07 7.98 -6.76
C GLN A 65 -7.21 7.61 -5.53
N CYS A 66 -7.81 7.55 -4.34
CA CYS A 66 -7.12 7.23 -3.09
C CYS A 66 -7.17 5.74 -2.75
N VAL A 67 -8.15 5.00 -3.28
CA VAL A 67 -8.31 3.58 -2.92
C VAL A 67 -7.10 2.73 -3.32
N PRO A 68 -6.62 2.75 -4.59
CA PRO A 68 -5.44 1.98 -4.97
C PRO A 68 -4.14 2.35 -4.22
N PRO A 69 -3.73 3.64 -4.11
CA PRO A 69 -2.47 3.98 -3.44
C PRO A 69 -2.48 3.68 -1.95
N ILE A 70 -3.59 3.89 -1.22
CA ILE A 70 -3.66 3.56 0.22
C ILE A 70 -3.63 2.04 0.44
N LYS A 71 -4.33 1.25 -0.38
CA LYS A 71 -4.22 -0.22 -0.31
C LYS A 71 -2.82 -0.73 -0.66
N GLN A 72 -2.13 -0.08 -1.60
CA GLN A 72 -0.74 -0.39 -1.91
C GLN A 72 0.19 -0.04 -0.74
N LEU A 73 0.00 1.13 -0.11
CA LEU A 73 0.72 1.56 1.09
C LEU A 73 0.62 0.51 2.21
N PHE A 74 -0.59 0.05 2.57
CA PHE A 74 -0.74 -0.96 3.62
C PHE A 74 -0.02 -2.27 3.28
N ARG A 75 -0.08 -2.72 2.02
CA ARG A 75 0.67 -3.91 1.57
C ARG A 75 2.18 -3.71 1.61
N ASP A 76 2.66 -2.49 1.39
CA ASP A 76 4.08 -2.17 1.47
C ASP A 76 4.56 -2.13 2.93
N LEU A 77 3.79 -1.50 3.82
CA LEU A 77 4.05 -1.49 5.26
C LEU A 77 4.00 -2.90 5.87
N ALA A 78 3.03 -3.72 5.45
CA ALA A 78 2.93 -5.12 5.85
C ALA A 78 4.17 -5.95 5.48
N ARG A 79 4.89 -5.56 4.42
CA ARG A 79 6.14 -6.18 3.98
C ARG A 79 7.39 -5.54 4.60
N GLY A 80 7.21 -4.67 5.60
CA GLY A 80 8.30 -3.98 6.28
C GLY A 80 8.96 -2.87 5.46
N LYS A 81 8.33 -2.42 4.36
CA LYS A 81 8.87 -1.29 3.60
C LYS A 81 8.72 0.02 4.38
N SER A 82 9.63 0.95 4.13
CA SER A 82 9.55 2.30 4.67
C SER A 82 8.31 3.04 4.19
N PHE A 83 7.76 3.89 5.05
CA PHE A 83 6.70 4.83 4.67
C PHE A 83 7.21 5.80 3.58
N PRO A 84 6.42 6.09 2.51
CA PRO A 84 6.88 6.94 1.42
C PRO A 84 7.01 8.41 1.87
N ASN A 85 8.03 9.10 1.37
CA ASN A 85 8.23 10.53 1.65
C ASN A 85 7.57 11.41 0.58
N CYS A 86 7.15 12.62 0.95
CA CYS A 86 6.70 13.65 0.02
C CYS A 86 7.57 14.92 0.15
N SER A 87 8.39 15.19 -0.85
CA SER A 87 9.23 16.41 -0.87
C SER A 87 8.43 17.69 -1.10
N MET A 88 7.23 17.60 -1.69
CA MET A 88 6.37 18.74 -2.01
C MET A 88 5.42 19.13 -0.88
N ALA A 89 5.41 18.42 0.26
CA ALA A 89 4.46 18.67 1.34
C ALA A 89 4.67 20.03 2.03
N GLY A 90 5.87 20.62 1.94
CA GLY A 90 6.25 21.81 2.69
C GLY A 90 6.61 21.48 4.15
N ALA A 91 7.07 22.48 4.90
CA ALA A 91 7.47 22.31 6.29
C ALA A 91 6.26 22.01 7.18
N GLY A 92 6.42 21.17 8.20
CA GLY A 92 5.35 20.82 9.14
C GLY A 92 4.37 19.75 8.64
N ASN A 93 4.19 19.62 7.33
CA ASN A 93 3.29 18.64 6.70
C ASN A 93 3.99 17.28 6.53
N ARG A 94 3.47 16.24 7.18
CA ARG A 94 4.05 14.89 7.09
C ARG A 94 3.07 13.81 7.51
N ALA A 95 3.31 12.61 7.02
CA ALA A 95 2.70 11.39 7.54
C ALA A 95 3.81 10.44 8.02
N ARG A 96 3.59 9.76 9.14
CA ARG A 96 4.55 8.83 9.75
C ARG A 96 3.86 7.56 10.21
N HIS A 97 4.51 6.43 9.96
CA HIS A 97 4.04 5.12 10.38
C HIS A 97 4.68 4.68 11.71
N ALA A 98 3.90 4.02 12.56
CA ALA A 98 4.37 3.28 13.73
C ALA A 98 3.55 1.99 13.92
N TRP A 99 4.18 0.94 14.44
CA TRP A 99 3.48 -0.30 14.79
C TRP A 99 2.59 -0.10 16.01
N ALA A 100 1.36 -0.60 15.96
CA ALA A 100 0.39 -0.51 17.05
C ALA A 100 0.82 -1.41 18.22
N ARG A 101 0.49 -1.00 19.44
CA ARG A 101 0.84 -1.75 20.66
C ARG A 101 -0.14 -1.46 21.77
N ALA A 102 -1.03 -2.39 22.06
CA ALA A 102 -1.95 -2.26 23.18
C ALA A 102 -1.22 -2.42 24.54
N PRO A 103 -1.66 -1.72 25.60
CA PRO A 103 -2.68 -0.67 25.57
C PRO A 103 -2.12 0.70 25.15
N SER A 104 -0.79 0.89 25.18
CA SER A 104 -0.13 2.22 25.06
C SER A 104 -0.33 2.97 23.74
N PHE A 105 -0.55 2.25 22.65
CA PHE A 105 -0.66 2.78 21.29
C PHE A 105 -1.65 1.91 20.50
N CYS A 106 -2.88 1.91 20.99
CA CYS A 106 -4.04 1.31 20.35
C CYS A 106 -5.28 2.04 20.87
N PRO A 107 -6.28 2.34 20.04
CA PRO A 107 -7.52 2.90 20.55
C PRO A 107 -8.21 1.88 21.47
N PRO A 108 -8.80 2.33 22.59
CA PRO A 108 -9.36 1.42 23.59
C PRO A 108 -10.51 0.57 23.04
N GLN A 109 -11.32 1.13 22.13
CA GLN A 109 -12.41 0.41 21.45
C GLN A 109 -11.93 -0.73 20.53
N TYR A 110 -10.63 -0.78 20.21
CA TYR A 110 -10.01 -1.82 19.39
C TYR A 110 -8.94 -2.62 20.16
N THR A 111 -8.91 -2.49 21.49
CA THR A 111 -8.02 -3.25 22.37
C THR A 111 -8.76 -4.46 22.93
N LEU A 112 -8.19 -5.65 22.72
CA LEU A 112 -8.67 -6.91 23.27
C LEU A 112 -7.86 -7.27 24.52
N ALA A 113 -8.54 -7.76 25.56
CA ALA A 113 -7.92 -8.29 26.76
C ALA A 113 -8.16 -9.80 26.84
N PHE A 114 -7.11 -10.55 27.12
CA PHE A 114 -7.15 -12.00 27.27
C PHE A 114 -6.56 -12.38 28.62
N ASP A 115 -7.27 -13.19 29.38
CA ASP A 115 -6.72 -13.79 30.58
C ASP A 115 -5.73 -14.89 30.20
N THR A 116 -4.53 -14.79 30.75
CA THR A 116 -3.48 -15.80 30.63
C THR A 116 -2.99 -16.19 32.01
N GLU A 117 -2.27 -17.30 32.13
CA GLU A 117 -1.67 -17.73 33.41
C GLU A 117 -0.72 -16.66 33.99
N GLY A 118 -0.09 -15.85 33.13
CA GLY A 118 0.78 -14.74 33.51
C GLY A 118 0.08 -13.40 33.74
N GLY A 119 -1.26 -13.36 33.78
CA GLY A 119 -2.06 -12.14 33.90
C GLY A 119 -2.76 -11.76 32.59
N VAL A 120 -3.14 -10.49 32.46
CA VAL A 120 -3.92 -10.02 31.31
C VAL A 120 -3.00 -9.64 30.15
N LEU A 121 -3.18 -10.31 29.01
CA LEU A 121 -2.54 -9.97 27.74
C LEU A 121 -3.44 -9.00 26.95
N HIS A 122 -2.86 -7.89 26.50
CA HIS A 122 -3.55 -6.95 25.61
C HIS A 122 -3.09 -7.12 24.15
N HIS A 123 -4.05 -7.14 23.23
CA HIS A 123 -3.80 -7.17 21.80
C HIS A 123 -4.52 -6.01 21.11
N CYS A 124 -3.85 -5.36 20.17
CA CYS A 124 -4.49 -4.36 19.33
C CYS A 124 -5.06 -5.05 18.08
N HIS A 125 -6.32 -4.81 17.76
CA HIS A 125 -6.92 -5.32 16.51
C HIS A 125 -6.17 -4.81 15.26
N TYR A 126 -5.66 -3.58 15.32
CA TYR A 126 -4.85 -2.99 14.26
C TYR A 126 -3.38 -3.31 14.42
N SER A 127 -2.69 -3.46 13.29
CA SER A 127 -1.27 -3.83 13.25
C SER A 127 -0.38 -2.58 13.32
N GLY A 128 -0.79 -1.47 12.71
CA GLY A 128 -0.05 -0.23 12.71
C GLY A 128 -0.94 1.00 12.65
N ALA A 129 -0.33 2.16 12.81
CA ALA A 129 -0.99 3.45 12.68
C ALA A 129 -0.13 4.39 11.84
N ILE A 130 -0.80 5.29 11.11
CA ILE A 130 -0.17 6.36 10.35
C ILE A 130 -0.70 7.69 10.90
N SER A 131 0.17 8.47 11.50
CA SER A 131 -0.14 9.82 11.99
C SER A 131 0.13 10.84 10.90
N VAL A 132 -0.86 11.68 10.60
CA VAL A 132 -0.76 12.84 9.71
C VAL A 132 -0.68 14.10 10.55
N SER A 133 0.25 15.00 10.21
CA SER A 133 0.31 16.35 10.75
C SER A 133 0.27 17.36 9.62
N ILE A 134 -0.48 18.44 9.81
CA ILE A 134 -0.55 19.60 8.91
C ILE A 134 -0.02 20.80 9.67
N ASP A 135 0.95 21.52 9.09
CA ASP A 135 1.65 22.64 9.72
C ASP A 135 2.19 22.32 11.13
N GLY A 136 2.60 21.07 11.35
CA GLY A 136 3.11 20.58 12.63
C GLY A 136 2.05 20.15 13.64
N VAL A 137 0.76 20.37 13.34
CA VAL A 137 -0.36 20.04 14.23
C VAL A 137 -0.93 18.66 13.88
N PRO A 138 -1.28 17.80 14.86
CA PRO A 138 -1.95 16.54 14.60
C PRO A 138 -3.28 16.73 13.85
N PHE A 139 -3.41 16.07 12.71
CA PHE A 139 -4.58 16.17 11.85
C PHE A 139 -5.42 14.90 11.89
N SER A 140 -4.82 13.76 11.57
CA SER A 140 -5.49 12.46 11.60
C SER A 140 -4.55 11.33 12.01
N GLN A 141 -5.12 10.23 12.45
CA GLN A 141 -4.42 8.99 12.71
C GLN A 141 -5.19 7.81 12.10
N THR A 142 -4.62 7.19 11.07
CA THR A 142 -5.21 6.02 10.40
C THR A 142 -4.61 4.74 10.95
N TRP A 143 -5.41 3.95 11.65
CA TRP A 143 -5.09 2.61 12.13
C TRP A 143 -5.35 1.60 11.02
N TRP A 144 -4.44 0.66 10.77
CA TRP A 144 -4.54 -0.30 9.67
C TRP A 144 -4.13 -1.72 10.09
N SER A 145 -4.67 -2.73 9.42
CA SER A 145 -4.38 -4.15 9.68
C SER A 145 -3.84 -4.88 8.46
N PHE A 146 -3.18 -6.02 8.68
CA PHE A 146 -2.75 -6.92 7.60
C PHE A 146 -3.90 -7.40 6.70
N GLY A 147 -5.13 -7.46 7.23
CA GLY A 147 -6.34 -7.79 6.47
C GLY A 147 -6.83 -6.68 5.53
N GLY A 148 -6.18 -5.51 5.54
CA GLY A 148 -6.55 -4.35 4.74
C GLY A 148 -7.69 -3.53 5.33
N ASP A 149 -8.13 -3.82 6.55
CA ASP A 149 -9.03 -2.93 7.28
C ASP A 149 -8.27 -1.70 7.80
N SER A 150 -8.98 -0.59 7.95
CA SER A 150 -8.45 0.60 8.60
C SER A 150 -9.56 1.52 9.08
N VAL A 151 -9.25 2.34 10.08
CA VAL A 151 -10.12 3.40 10.60
C VAL A 151 -9.28 4.65 10.79
N THR A 152 -9.88 5.81 10.57
CA THR A 152 -9.20 7.09 10.73
C THR A 152 -9.84 7.87 11.85
N GLU A 153 -9.04 8.21 12.85
CA GLU A 153 -9.36 9.23 13.83
C GLU A 153 -8.96 10.59 13.27
N PHE A 154 -9.86 11.57 13.33
CA PHE A 154 -9.54 12.97 13.04
C PHE A 154 -9.47 13.77 14.35
N SER A 155 -8.52 14.70 14.44
CA SER A 155 -8.45 15.62 15.58
C SER A 155 -9.68 16.52 15.63
N ALA A 156 -9.99 17.09 16.79
CA ALA A 156 -11.13 18.02 16.93
C ALA A 156 -11.02 19.20 15.95
N ALA A 157 -9.82 19.78 15.81
CA ALA A 157 -9.54 20.85 14.86
C ALA A 157 -9.76 20.40 13.40
N ALA A 158 -9.32 19.20 13.05
CA ALA A 158 -9.54 18.63 11.72
C ALA A 158 -11.04 18.42 11.44
N LYS A 159 -11.81 17.92 12.40
CA LYS A 159 -13.26 17.74 12.28
C LYS A 159 -13.99 19.08 12.05
N THR A 160 -13.62 20.11 12.80
CA THR A 160 -14.15 21.47 12.59
C THR A 160 -13.82 22.01 11.19
N GLN A 161 -12.61 21.76 10.69
CA GLN A 161 -12.19 22.19 9.35
C GLN A 161 -12.90 21.42 8.23
N LEU A 162 -13.06 20.11 8.37
CA LEU A 162 -13.61 19.23 7.33
C LEU A 162 -15.13 19.32 7.22
N GLY A 163 -15.83 19.52 8.34
CA GLY A 163 -17.30 19.52 8.42
C GLY A 163 -17.95 18.13 8.26
N SER A 164 -17.39 17.26 7.43
CA SER A 164 -17.82 15.87 7.23
C SER A 164 -16.61 14.95 7.04
N TRP A 165 -16.65 13.76 7.63
CA TRP A 165 -15.57 12.77 7.61
C TRP A 165 -16.13 11.34 7.75
N ASP A 166 -15.28 10.33 7.59
CA ASP A 166 -15.59 8.94 7.93
C ASP A 166 -15.74 8.79 9.46
N THR A 167 -16.99 8.67 9.94
CA THR A 167 -17.32 8.66 11.37
C THR A 167 -17.08 7.32 12.05
N ARG A 168 -16.65 6.27 11.33
CA ARG A 168 -16.54 4.91 11.90
C ARG A 168 -15.75 4.86 13.21
N PHE A 169 -14.64 5.58 13.30
CA PHE A 169 -13.84 5.63 14.53
C PHE A 169 -14.63 6.19 15.72
N ASP A 170 -15.38 7.28 15.48
CA ASP A 170 -16.17 7.97 16.50
C ASP A 170 -17.37 7.12 16.95
N ASP A 171 -18.06 6.51 15.98
CA ASP A 171 -19.21 5.65 16.23
C ASP A 171 -18.81 4.39 17.02
N ASP A 172 -17.66 3.80 16.69
CA ASP A 172 -17.11 2.64 17.41
C ASP A 172 -16.66 3.03 18.82
N TYR A 173 -16.04 4.21 18.99
CA TYR A 173 -15.66 4.73 20.30
C TYR A 173 -16.88 4.98 21.18
N ALA A 174 -17.93 5.61 20.63
CA ALA A 174 -19.17 5.86 21.37
C ALA A 174 -19.84 4.57 21.84
N LYS A 175 -19.88 3.53 20.99
CA LYS A 175 -20.41 2.20 21.37
C LYS A 175 -19.59 1.56 22.48
N TRP A 176 -18.26 1.59 22.38
CA TRP A 176 -17.38 1.07 23.42
C TRP A 176 -17.50 1.86 24.72
N GLN A 177 -17.60 3.19 24.65
CA GLN A 177 -17.76 4.04 25.82
C GLN A 177 -19.06 3.72 26.58
N ALA A 178 -20.14 3.46 25.86
CA ALA A 178 -21.42 3.07 26.45
C ALA A 178 -21.39 1.71 27.18
N THR A 179 -20.38 0.86 26.93
CA THR A 179 -20.20 -0.40 27.68
C THR A 179 -19.27 -0.26 28.89
N GLN A 180 -18.63 0.90 29.07
CA GLN A 180 -17.72 1.09 30.20
C GLN A 180 -18.51 1.27 31.50
N PRO A 181 -18.01 0.71 32.62
CA PRO A 181 -18.60 0.98 33.92
C PRO A 181 -18.54 2.48 34.22
N PRO A 182 -19.50 3.03 34.99
CA PRO A 182 -19.41 4.40 35.44
C PRO A 182 -18.07 4.61 36.16
N PRO A 183 -17.45 5.80 36.03
CA PRO A 183 -16.22 6.11 36.75
C PRO A 183 -16.46 5.85 38.24
N SER A 184 -15.58 5.08 38.87
CA SER A 184 -15.65 4.89 40.32
C SER A 184 -15.55 6.26 40.97
N ILE A 185 -16.63 6.69 41.63
CA ILE A 185 -16.56 7.83 42.52
C ILE A 185 -15.81 7.31 43.74
N ASP A 186 -14.50 7.49 43.72
CA ASP A 186 -13.67 7.28 44.89
C ASP A 186 -14.05 8.37 45.90
N LEU A 187 -15.07 8.08 46.71
CA LEU A 187 -15.48 8.91 47.84
C LEU A 187 -14.37 8.85 48.89
N PHE A 188 -13.45 9.81 48.80
CA PHE A 188 -12.54 10.20 49.87
C PHE A 188 -13.01 11.51 50.49
#